data_AF-A0AAU3PHY3-F1
#
_entry.id   AF-A0AAU3PHY3-F1
#
_cell.length_a   1.000
_cell.length_b   1.000
_cell.length_c   1.000
_cell.angle_alpha   90.00
_cell.angle_beta   90.00
_cell.angle_gamma   90.00
#
_symmetry.space_group_name_H-M   'P 1'
#
loop_
_entity.id
_entity.type
_entity.pdbx_description
1 polymer ?
#
loop_
_entity_poly.entity_id
_entity_poly.type
_entity_poly.pdbx_seq_one_letter_code
_entity_poly.pdbx_strand_id
1 'polypeptide(L)'
;MSLASADLLTFYDSIGGVTWADVGNGYFVAPACDVLQQLKEYGAVDVGADRQPHGLVIGSNGGGQSYVAGPGGAVYRTRTASLDEPELDCVADDLRQFLELLEQVLTRFARATNRRTSS
;
A
#
# COMPACT_ATOMS: atom_id res chain seq x y z
N MET A 1 -1.10 -21.67 2.45
CA MET A 1 -0.35 -20.59 1.77
C MET A 1 -0.29 -19.39 2.70
N SER A 2 0.79 -18.61 2.66
CA SER A 2 0.97 -17.40 3.48
C SER A 2 0.19 -16.23 2.88
N LEU A 3 -0.39 -15.37 3.73
CA LEU A 3 -1.04 -14.11 3.32
C LEU A 3 -0.05 -12.99 3.00
N ALA A 4 1.21 -13.12 3.46
CA ALA A 4 2.27 -12.16 3.23
C ALA A 4 3.42 -12.80 2.45
N SER A 5 3.95 -12.07 1.46
CA SER A 5 5.17 -12.43 0.75
C SER A 5 6.40 -12.28 1.67
N ALA A 6 7.49 -12.97 1.33
CA ALA A 6 8.75 -12.86 2.09
C ALA A 6 9.30 -11.42 2.10
N ASP A 7 9.12 -10.69 0.99
CA ASP A 7 9.54 -9.29 0.90
C ASP A 7 8.75 -8.38 1.82
N LEU A 8 7.44 -8.60 1.96
CA LEU A 8 6.60 -7.83 2.87
C LEU A 8 6.96 -8.08 4.34
N LEU A 9 7.26 -9.34 4.70
CA LEU A 9 7.76 -9.67 6.04
C LEU A 9 9.13 -9.01 6.30
N THR A 10 10.04 -9.06 5.33
CA THR A 10 11.36 -8.43 5.41
C THR A 10 11.25 -6.92 5.58
N PHE A 11 10.32 -6.29 4.86
CA PHE A 11 10.03 -4.86 4.98
C PHE A 11 9.57 -4.50 6.40
N TYR A 12 8.63 -5.24 6.97
CA TYR A 12 8.16 -4.94 8.33
C TYR A 12 9.21 -5.18 9.40
N ASP A 13 10.10 -6.16 9.22
CA ASP A 13 11.23 -6.41 10.11
C ASP A 13 12.29 -5.29 10.04
N SER A 14 12.54 -4.75 8.84
CA SER A 14 13.62 -3.78 8.60
C SER A 14 13.20 -2.32 8.74
N ILE A 15 11.98 -1.96 8.32
CA ILE A 15 11.49 -0.58 8.18
C ILE A 15 10.25 -0.34 9.03
N GLY A 16 9.34 -1.32 9.11
CA GLY A 16 8.15 -1.27 9.96
C GLY A 16 6.97 -0.47 9.39
N GLY A 17 7.19 0.59 8.62
CA GLY A 17 6.15 1.38 7.95
C GLY A 17 6.69 2.63 7.26
N VAL A 18 5.90 3.23 6.37
CA VAL A 18 6.25 4.48 5.66
C VAL A 18 5.11 5.48 5.78
N THR A 19 5.37 6.55 6.54
CA THR A 19 4.48 7.70 6.69
C THR A 19 5.09 8.93 6.03
N TRP A 20 4.24 9.88 5.66
CA TRP A 20 4.71 11.23 5.35
C TRP A 20 3.96 12.24 6.21
N ALA A 21 4.70 12.96 7.05
CA ALA A 21 4.13 13.88 8.05
C ALA A 21 3.36 15.07 7.44
N ASP A 22 3.61 15.42 6.17
CA ASP A 22 3.08 16.64 5.53
C ASP A 22 1.90 16.39 4.57
N VAL A 23 1.51 15.12 4.39
CA VAL A 23 0.31 14.71 3.63
C VAL A 23 -0.58 13.94 4.61
N GLY A 24 -1.42 14.71 5.34
CA GLY A 24 -2.10 14.26 6.56
C GLY A 24 -2.68 12.85 6.54
N ASN A 25 -2.57 12.14 7.67
CA ASN A 25 -3.10 10.80 7.99
C ASN A 25 -2.99 9.69 6.92
N GLY A 26 -2.29 9.92 5.80
CA GLY A 26 -2.09 8.94 4.74
C GLY A 26 -0.88 8.06 5.03
N TYR A 27 -1.13 6.81 5.41
CA TYR A 27 -0.08 5.78 5.46
C TYR A 27 0.14 5.22 4.06
N PHE A 28 1.21 5.59 3.36
CA PHE A 28 1.54 4.93 2.09
C PHE A 28 1.83 3.45 2.31
N VAL A 29 2.53 3.12 3.40
CA VAL A 29 2.59 1.78 3.99
C VAL A 29 2.37 1.89 5.50
N ALA A 30 1.28 1.31 6.00
CA ALA A 30 0.90 1.34 7.40
C ALA A 30 1.82 0.45 8.25
N PRO A 31 1.98 0.75 9.55
CA PRO A 31 2.64 -0.14 10.49
C PRO A 31 2.03 -1.56 10.47
N ALA A 32 2.86 -2.58 10.74
CA ALA A 32 2.40 -3.96 10.78
C ALA A 32 1.24 -4.18 11.78
N CYS A 33 1.22 -3.46 12.91
CA CYS A 33 0.12 -3.55 13.87
C CYS A 33 -1.21 -3.10 13.28
N ASP A 34 -1.21 -2.05 12.47
CA ASP A 34 -2.41 -1.49 11.85
C ASP A 34 -2.91 -2.42 10.75
N VAL A 35 -2.00 -3.01 9.96
CA VAL A 35 -2.33 -4.03 8.96
C VAL A 35 -2.96 -5.26 9.61
N LEU A 36 -2.39 -5.74 10.73
CA LEU A 36 -2.95 -6.88 11.47
C LEU A 36 -4.31 -6.55 12.09
N GLN A 37 -4.49 -5.32 12.59
CA GLN A 37 -5.77 -4.85 13.09
C GLN A 37 -6.82 -4.81 11.97
N GLN A 38 -6.47 -4.25 10.82
CA GLN A 38 -7.37 -4.17 9.67
C GLN A 38 -7.74 -5.56 9.13
N LEU A 39 -6.79 -6.49 9.08
CA LEU A 39 -7.05 -7.89 8.75
C LEU A 39 -8.03 -8.54 9.75
N LYS A 40 -7.90 -8.24 11.03
CA LYS A 40 -8.80 -8.78 12.07
C LYS A 40 -10.21 -8.21 11.97
N GLU A 41 -10.34 -6.93 11.63
CA GLU A 41 -11.62 -6.21 11.58
C GLU A 41 -12.39 -6.47 10.29
N TYR A 42 -11.71 -6.50 9.15
CA TYR A 42 -12.33 -6.53 7.82
C TYR A 42 -11.98 -7.78 7.00
N GLY A 43 -11.01 -8.58 7.45
CA GLY A 43 -10.55 -9.75 6.72
C GLY A 43 -9.59 -9.43 5.57
N ALA A 44 -9.21 -10.48 4.84
CA ALA A 44 -8.37 -10.35 3.64
C ALA A 44 -9.21 -9.89 2.45
N VAL A 45 -8.61 -9.10 1.57
CA VAL A 45 -9.24 -8.61 0.33
C VAL A 45 -9.12 -9.66 -0.77
N ASP A 46 -10.18 -9.84 -1.55
CA ASP A 46 -10.12 -10.66 -2.76
C ASP A 46 -9.35 -9.90 -3.86
N VAL A 47 -8.23 -10.46 -4.28
CA VAL A 47 -7.35 -9.92 -5.31
C VAL A 47 -7.44 -10.68 -6.64
N GLY A 48 -8.31 -11.69 -6.73
CA GLY A 48 -8.64 -12.38 -7.97
C GLY A 48 -7.69 -13.49 -8.44
N ALA A 49 -8.11 -14.12 -9.54
CA ALA A 49 -7.70 -15.38 -10.20
C ALA A 49 -8.19 -16.71 -9.59
N ASP A 50 -8.00 -16.99 -8.29
CA ASP A 50 -8.21 -18.35 -7.73
C ASP A 50 -9.27 -18.49 -6.60
N ARG A 51 -10.23 -17.56 -6.49
CA ARG A 51 -11.40 -17.63 -5.58
C ARG A 51 -11.08 -17.72 -4.07
N GLN A 52 -9.87 -17.42 -3.63
CA GLN A 52 -9.58 -17.24 -2.21
C GLN A 52 -9.08 -15.83 -1.93
N PRO A 53 -9.67 -15.11 -0.94
CA PRO A 53 -9.19 -13.80 -0.54
C PRO A 53 -7.81 -13.94 0.11
N HIS A 54 -6.83 -13.23 -0.46
CA HIS A 54 -5.44 -13.36 -0.05
C HIS A 54 -4.68 -12.03 0.07
N GLY A 55 -5.35 -10.90 -0.18
CA GLY A 55 -4.74 -9.59 -0.11
C GLY A 55 -4.74 -8.99 1.30
N LEU A 56 -3.62 -8.41 1.72
CA LEU A 56 -3.53 -7.58 2.92
C LEU A 56 -3.62 -6.10 2.52
N VAL A 57 -4.50 -5.32 3.17
CA VAL A 57 -4.45 -3.87 3.01
C VAL A 57 -3.21 -3.37 3.74
N ILE A 58 -2.27 -2.80 2.99
CA ILE A 58 -0.97 -2.36 3.50
C ILE A 58 -0.86 -0.85 3.63
N GLY A 59 -1.82 -0.08 3.12
CA GLY A 59 -1.77 1.38 3.18
C GLY A 59 -2.87 2.05 2.37
N SER A 60 -2.78 3.37 2.24
CA SER A 60 -3.68 4.25 1.51
C SER A 60 -2.92 5.45 0.92
N ASN A 61 -3.44 6.01 -0.15
CA ASN A 61 -2.94 7.28 -0.70
C ASN A 61 -3.49 8.53 0.01
N GLY A 62 -4.27 8.38 1.09
CA GLY A 62 -4.91 9.48 1.81
C GLY A 62 -6.12 10.11 1.10
N GLY A 63 -6.38 9.75 -0.17
CA GLY A 63 -7.54 10.16 -0.96
C GLY A 63 -8.70 9.16 -0.94
N GLY A 64 -8.67 8.21 0.00
CA GLY A 64 -9.66 7.15 0.15
C GLY A 64 -9.33 5.86 -0.61
N GLN A 65 -8.33 5.83 -1.49
CA GLN A 65 -7.92 4.59 -2.14
C GLN A 65 -6.92 3.82 -1.27
N SER A 66 -7.04 2.49 -1.26
CA SER A 66 -6.21 1.59 -0.48
C SER A 66 -5.20 0.84 -1.36
N TYR A 67 -4.07 0.48 -0.78
CA TYR A 67 -3.08 -0.41 -1.39
C TYR A 67 -3.18 -1.80 -0.77
N VAL A 68 -3.20 -2.83 -1.61
CA VAL A 68 -3.39 -4.23 -1.20
C VAL A 68 -2.20 -5.05 -1.70
N ALA A 69 -1.50 -5.73 -0.80
CA ALA A 69 -0.44 -6.67 -1.16
C ALA A 69 -1.01 -8.08 -1.30
N GLY A 70 -0.82 -8.69 -2.47
CA GLY A 70 -1.15 -10.09 -2.71
C GLY A 70 -0.07 -11.05 -2.15
N PRO A 71 -0.40 -12.34 -2.00
CA PRO A 71 0.53 -13.34 -1.46
C PRO A 71 1.73 -13.59 -2.38
N GLY A 72 1.58 -13.32 -3.68
CA GLY A 72 2.65 -13.37 -4.68
C GLY A 72 3.58 -12.15 -4.68
N GLY A 73 3.31 -11.14 -3.85
CA GLY A 73 4.11 -9.91 -3.75
C GLY A 73 3.58 -8.74 -4.57
N ALA A 74 2.73 -8.99 -5.57
CA ALA A 74 2.10 -7.93 -6.35
C ALA A 74 1.30 -6.96 -5.47
N VAL A 75 1.34 -5.68 -5.82
CA VAL A 75 0.63 -4.61 -5.12
C VAL A 75 -0.47 -4.06 -6.02
N TYR A 76 -1.67 -3.99 -5.46
CA TYR A 76 -2.87 -3.49 -6.10
C TYR A 76 -3.33 -2.20 -5.45
N ARG A 77 -4.05 -1.37 -6.19
CA ARG A 77 -4.74 -0.19 -5.68
C ARG A 77 -6.23 -0.31 -5.93
N THR A 78 -7.04 -0.01 -4.91
CA THR A 78 -8.49 0.07 -5.08
C THR A 78 -8.87 1.26 -5.97
N ARG A 79 -9.87 1.09 -6.82
CA ARG A 79 -10.43 2.19 -7.62
C ARG A 79 -11.35 3.08 -6.80
N THR A 80 -12.06 2.48 -5.84
CA THR A 80 -13.00 3.15 -4.94
C THR A 80 -12.51 3.08 -3.50
N ALA A 81 -13.16 3.83 -2.61
CA ALA A 81 -12.85 3.82 -1.18
C ALA A 81 -13.45 2.62 -0.41
N SER A 82 -14.33 1.86 -1.05
CA SER A 82 -14.92 0.66 -0.46
C SER A 82 -13.96 -0.51 -0.57
N LEU A 83 -13.88 -1.31 0.50
CA LEU A 83 -13.23 -2.62 0.49
C LEU A 83 -14.23 -3.76 0.28
N ASP A 84 -15.53 -3.46 0.24
CA ASP A 84 -16.56 -4.40 -0.18
C ASP A 84 -16.50 -4.53 -1.70
N GLU A 85 -16.10 -5.70 -2.19
CA GLU A 85 -15.94 -6.04 -3.62
C GLU A 85 -15.14 -4.98 -4.40
N PRO A 86 -13.86 -4.74 -4.04
CA PRO A 86 -13.10 -3.65 -4.62
C PRO A 86 -12.68 -3.99 -6.05
N GLU A 87 -12.86 -3.04 -6.97
CA GLU A 87 -12.14 -3.09 -8.24
C GLU A 87 -10.67 -2.71 -7.99
N LEU A 88 -9.76 -3.56 -8.46
CA LEU A 88 -8.33 -3.44 -8.21
C LEU A 88 -7.56 -3.22 -9.51
N ASP A 89 -6.67 -2.22 -9.50
CA ASP A 89 -5.64 -2.06 -10.52
C ASP A 89 -4.32 -2.62 -9.98
N CYS A 90 -3.65 -3.51 -10.72
CA CYS A 90 -2.26 -3.87 -10.41
C CYS A 90 -1.37 -2.64 -10.64
N VAL A 91 -0.67 -2.17 -9.62
CA VAL A 91 0.21 -0.99 -9.70
C VAL A 91 1.68 -1.34 -9.62
N ALA A 92 2.01 -2.53 -9.12
CA ALA A 92 3.36 -3.06 -9.10
C ALA A 92 3.33 -4.60 -9.07
N ASP A 93 4.28 -5.22 -9.75
CA ASP A 93 4.47 -6.67 -9.78
C ASP A 93 5.05 -7.20 -8.45
N ASP A 94 5.76 -6.35 -7.71
CA ASP A 94 6.30 -6.66 -6.39
C ASP A 94 6.42 -5.41 -5.47
N LEU A 95 6.71 -5.66 -4.18
CA LEU A 95 6.83 -4.62 -3.17
C LEU A 95 8.01 -3.67 -3.43
N ARG A 96 9.12 -4.16 -4.00
CA ARG A 96 10.29 -3.32 -4.28
C ARG A 96 9.93 -2.29 -5.34
N GLN A 97 9.33 -2.72 -6.45
CA GLN A 97 8.89 -1.85 -7.52
C GLN A 97 7.88 -0.81 -7.00
N PHE A 98 6.96 -1.22 -6.10
CA PHE A 98 6.05 -0.28 -5.46
C PHE A 98 6.79 0.81 -4.65
N LEU A 99 7.78 0.44 -3.86
CA LEU A 99 8.59 1.39 -3.07
C LEU A 99 9.42 2.32 -3.97
N GLU A 100 9.99 1.81 -5.06
CA GLU A 100 10.72 2.61 -6.05
C GLU A 100 9.79 3.64 -6.73
N LEU A 101 8.57 3.22 -7.10
CA LEU A 101 7.57 4.13 -7.67
C LEU A 101 7.15 5.20 -6.65
N LEU A 102 6.97 4.81 -5.38
CA LEU A 102 6.66 5.74 -4.30
C LEU A 102 7.78 6.77 -4.14
N GLU A 103 9.04 6.35 -4.04
CA GLU A 103 10.20 7.24 -3.94
C GLU A 103 10.26 8.23 -5.11
N GLN A 104 10.04 7.76 -6.34
CA GLN A 104 10.05 8.61 -7.53
C GLN A 104 8.96 9.69 -7.49
N VAL A 105 7.73 9.29 -7.12
CA VAL A 105 6.59 10.22 -7.01
C VAL A 105 6.85 11.26 -5.93
N LEU A 106 7.31 10.84 -4.76
CA LEU A 106 7.61 11.73 -3.63
C LEU A 106 8.74 12.70 -3.97
N THR A 107 9.81 12.22 -4.59
CA THR A 107 10.94 13.04 -5.05
C THR A 107 10.49 14.10 -6.05
N ARG A 108 9.63 13.71 -7.00
CA ARG A 108 9.06 14.64 -7.98
C ARG A 108 8.18 15.69 -7.32
N PHE A 109 7.34 15.29 -6.36
CA PHE A 109 6.49 16.21 -5.61
C PHE A 109 7.35 17.23 -4.86
N ALA A 110 8.30 16.79 -4.02
CA ALA A 110 9.16 17.67 -3.24
C ALA A 110 9.92 18.70 -4.10
N ARG A 111 10.41 18.27 -5.27
CA ARG A 111 11.04 19.18 -6.25
C ARG A 111 10.07 20.21 -6.81
N ALA A 112 8.81 19.85 -7.05
CA ALA A 112 7.79 20.77 -7.53
C ALA A 112 7.36 21.78 -6.44
N THR A 113 7.26 21.34 -5.19
CA THR A 113 6.91 22.21 -4.05
C THR A 113 8.01 23.23 -3.78
N ASN A 114 9.28 22.81 -3.80
CA ASN A 114 10.42 23.72 -3.61
C ASN A 114 10.52 24.82 -4.69
N ARG A 115 10.02 24.57 -5.91
CA ARG A 115 9.97 25.61 -6.96
C ARG A 115 8.90 26.67 -6.69
N ARG A 116 7.81 26.33 -5.98
CA ARG A 116 6.72 27.28 -5.68
C ARG A 116 7.02 28.16 -4.47
N THR A 117 7.87 27.71 -3.56
CA THR A 117 8.28 28.48 -2.37
C THR A 117 9.48 29.40 -2.62
N SER A 118 10.13 29.28 -3.79
CA SER A 118 11.30 30.07 -4.19
C SER A 118 10.96 31.21 -5.17
N SER A 119 9.67 31.53 -5.36
CA SER A 119 9.17 32.59 -6.25
C SER A 119 8.20 33.50 -5.52
#